data_AF-A0A534X083-F1
#
_entry.id   AF-A0A534X083-F1
#
_cell.length_a   1.000
_cell.length_b   1.000
_cell.length_c   1.000
_cell.angle_alpha   90.00
_cell.angle_beta   90.00
_cell.angle_gamma   90.00
#
_symmetry.space_group_name_H-M   'P 1'
#
loop_
_entity.id
_entity.type
_entity.pdbx_description
1 polymer ?
#
loop_
_entity_poly.entity_id
_entity_poly.type
_entity_poly.pdbx_seq_one_letter_code
_entity_poly.pdbx_strand_id
1 'polypeptide(L)'
;MKEAGTRERLPPGQVPTQKWPVLTYGETPRADLQTWAFRCFGLVDQELSSTWKEFLDLPRVEVTSDIHCVTRWSRFDNRWEGVAVAEILRRAGVRPEAVAVLAHSEGGYTTNIRGPSGRRHALGLQARVITGLVRNPLRG
;
A
#
# COMPACT_ATOMS: atom_id res chain seq x y z
N MET A 1 7.74 -7.20 30.47
CA MET A 1 8.91 -6.47 29.90
C MET A 1 8.70 -5.94 28.47
N LYS A 2 7.46 -5.70 27.97
CA LYS A 2 7.21 -5.20 26.59
C LYS A 2 6.84 -3.71 26.48
N GLU A 3 6.65 -2.99 27.59
CA GLU A 3 6.04 -1.64 27.56
C GLU A 3 7.02 -0.51 27.20
N ALA A 4 8.32 -0.66 27.49
CA ALA A 4 9.29 0.42 27.29
C ALA A 4 9.52 0.74 25.80
N GLY A 5 9.70 -0.27 24.96
CA GLY A 5 9.92 -0.08 23.51
C GLY A 5 8.68 0.38 22.74
N THR A 6 7.48 0.06 23.22
CA THR A 6 6.22 0.53 22.61
C THR A 6 5.96 2.01 22.93
N ARG A 7 6.30 2.48 24.13
CA ARG A 7 6.12 3.89 24.51
C ARG A 7 6.99 4.84 23.68
N GLU A 8 8.20 4.44 23.33
CA GLU A 8 9.12 5.23 22.50
C GLU A 8 8.62 5.36 21.04
N ARG A 9 7.98 4.31 20.51
CA ARG A 9 7.43 4.28 19.15
C ARG A 9 6.01 4.82 19.03
N LEU A 10 5.33 5.13 20.14
CA LEU A 10 3.95 5.62 20.15
C LEU A 10 3.92 7.15 19.92
N PRO A 11 3.36 7.63 18.79
CA PRO A 11 3.27 9.07 18.57
C PRO A 11 2.37 9.77 19.59
N PRO A 12 2.61 11.06 19.89
CA PRO A 12 1.77 11.81 20.83
C PRO A 12 0.29 11.76 20.47
N GLY A 13 -0.57 11.50 21.46
CA GLY A 13 -2.03 11.47 21.29
C GLY A 13 -2.59 10.20 20.62
N GLN A 14 -1.76 9.19 20.39
CA GLN A 14 -2.17 7.88 19.89
C GLN A 14 -2.49 6.89 21.02
N VAL A 15 -3.43 5.98 20.78
CA VAL A 15 -3.76 4.88 21.71
C VAL A 15 -3.29 3.54 21.13
N PRO A 16 -2.47 2.75 21.83
CA PRO A 16 -2.04 1.44 21.35
C PRO A 16 -3.22 0.46 21.34
N THR A 17 -3.32 -0.36 20.29
CA THR A 17 -4.33 -1.43 20.17
C THR A 17 -3.70 -2.74 19.72
N GLN A 18 -4.25 -3.85 20.23
CA GLN A 18 -3.95 -5.20 19.73
C GLN A 18 -5.01 -5.72 18.76
N LYS A 19 -6.19 -5.09 18.72
CA LYS A 19 -7.28 -5.46 17.79
C LYS A 19 -6.98 -4.88 16.41
N TRP A 20 -7.58 -5.45 15.37
CA TRP A 20 -7.59 -4.87 14.02
C TRP A 20 -8.82 -3.98 13.88
N PRO A 21 -8.69 -2.65 13.87
CA PRO A 21 -9.81 -1.77 13.59
C PRO A 21 -10.20 -1.93 12.12
N VAL A 22 -11.50 -2.13 11.87
CA VAL A 22 -12.04 -2.15 10.51
C VAL A 22 -12.56 -0.76 10.19
N LEU A 23 -11.99 -0.14 9.16
CA LEU A 23 -12.39 1.16 8.63
C LEU A 23 -12.60 1.01 7.13
N THR A 24 -13.83 1.23 6.67
CA THR A 24 -14.18 1.14 5.25
C THR A 24 -14.56 2.52 4.73
N TYR A 25 -13.99 2.91 3.61
CA TYR A 25 -14.46 4.04 2.83
C TYR A 25 -15.61 3.56 1.93
N GLY A 26 -16.83 4.03 2.19
CA GLY A 26 -18.02 3.61 1.44
C GLY A 26 -18.43 2.17 1.70
N GLU A 27 -19.05 1.55 0.71
CA GLU A 27 -19.45 0.14 0.76
C GLU A 27 -18.24 -0.79 0.58
N THR A 28 -18.26 -1.95 1.23
CA THR A 28 -17.20 -2.95 1.04
C THR A 28 -17.27 -3.51 -0.38
N PRO A 29 -16.24 -3.29 -1.22
CA PRO A 29 -16.27 -3.75 -2.61
C PRO A 29 -16.24 -5.27 -2.67
N ARG A 30 -16.98 -5.84 -3.64
CA ARG A 30 -16.91 -7.26 -4.01
C ARG A 30 -16.11 -7.39 -5.30
N ALA A 31 -14.82 -7.67 -5.17
CA ALA A 31 -13.95 -7.85 -6.33
C ALA A 31 -14.17 -9.23 -6.97
N ASP A 32 -14.43 -9.26 -8.27
CA ASP A 32 -14.36 -10.48 -9.07
C ASP A 32 -12.92 -10.69 -9.57
N LEU A 33 -12.24 -11.71 -9.03
CA LEU A 33 -10.84 -11.98 -9.36
C LEU A 33 -10.63 -12.50 -10.80
N GLN A 34 -11.70 -12.93 -11.49
CA GLN A 34 -11.60 -13.34 -12.90
C GLN A 34 -11.48 -12.13 -13.84
N THR A 35 -12.11 -11.02 -13.49
CA THR A 35 -12.10 -9.77 -14.27
C THR A 35 -11.15 -8.72 -13.70
N TRP A 36 -10.54 -9.01 -12.56
CA TRP A 36 -9.61 -8.12 -11.88
C TRP A 36 -8.32 -7.91 -12.69
N ALA A 37 -7.84 -6.66 -12.72
CA ALA A 37 -6.54 -6.32 -13.28
C ALA A 37 -5.81 -5.28 -12.41
N PHE A 38 -4.55 -5.57 -12.10
CA PHE A 38 -3.60 -4.58 -11.61
C PHE A 38 -3.18 -3.66 -12.75
N ARG A 39 -3.07 -2.34 -12.52
CA ARG A 39 -2.53 -1.41 -13.53
C ARG A 39 -1.54 -0.41 -12.93
N CYS A 40 -0.44 -0.17 -13.64
CA CYS A 40 0.50 0.92 -13.37
C CYS A 40 0.69 1.75 -14.63
N PHE A 41 0.39 3.04 -14.60
CA PHE A 41 0.31 3.89 -15.80
C PHE A 41 0.69 5.36 -15.51
N GLY A 42 0.70 6.21 -16.53
CA GLY A 42 1.09 7.62 -16.40
C GLY A 42 2.56 7.86 -16.74
N LEU A 43 3.33 8.45 -15.82
CA LEU A 43 4.75 8.79 -16.04
C LEU A 43 5.68 7.57 -15.90
N VAL A 44 5.51 6.60 -16.80
CA VAL A 44 6.29 5.36 -16.90
C VAL A 44 6.73 5.13 -18.34
N ASP A 45 7.81 4.37 -18.53
CA ASP A 45 8.29 3.97 -19.85
C ASP A 45 7.38 2.91 -20.48
N GLN A 46 6.83 2.00 -19.66
CA GLN A 46 5.84 1.01 -20.09
C GLN A 46 4.71 0.88 -19.06
N GLU A 47 3.46 0.99 -19.53
CA GLU A 47 2.30 0.69 -18.68
C GLU A 47 2.26 -0.81 -18.36
N LEU A 48 1.96 -1.15 -17.12
CA LEU A 48 1.78 -2.53 -16.68
C LEU A 48 0.29 -2.83 -16.54
N SER A 49 -0.10 -4.00 -17.01
CA SER A 49 -1.39 -4.61 -16.73
C SER A 49 -1.17 -6.09 -16.39
N SER A 50 -1.77 -6.57 -15.31
CA SER A 50 -1.62 -7.98 -14.89
C SER A 50 -2.91 -8.51 -14.31
N THR A 51 -3.28 -9.72 -14.69
CA THR A 51 -4.36 -10.48 -14.06
C THR A 51 -4.01 -10.81 -12.61
N TRP A 52 -5.00 -11.26 -11.84
CA TRP A 52 -4.78 -11.65 -10.44
C TRP A 52 -3.69 -12.72 -10.30
N LYS A 53 -3.69 -13.72 -11.20
CA LYS A 53 -2.71 -14.80 -11.18
C LYS A 53 -1.30 -14.30 -11.46
N GLU A 54 -1.13 -13.54 -12.55
CA GLU A 54 0.18 -12.98 -12.92
C GLU A 54 0.74 -12.06 -11.84
N PHE A 55 -0.14 -11.31 -11.15
CA PHE A 55 0.27 -10.46 -10.06
C PHE A 55 0.78 -11.26 -8.85
N LEU A 56 0.14 -12.39 -8.52
CA LEU A 56 0.59 -13.27 -7.43
C LEU A 56 1.92 -13.97 -7.72
N ASP A 57 2.27 -14.15 -9.00
CA ASP A 57 3.54 -14.76 -9.42
C ASP A 57 4.74 -13.78 -9.32
N LEU A 58 4.50 -12.50 -9.01
CA LEU A 58 5.55 -11.51 -8.81
C LEU A 58 6.37 -11.79 -7.53
N PRO A 59 7.65 -11.38 -7.47
CA PRO A 59 8.48 -11.54 -6.27
C PRO A 59 7.83 -10.93 -5.04
N ARG A 60 7.69 -11.74 -3.98
CA ARG A 60 7.08 -11.33 -2.72
C ARG A 60 8.15 -11.00 -1.68
N VAL A 61 7.85 -10.02 -0.85
CA VAL A 61 8.66 -9.62 0.31
C VAL A 61 7.82 -9.68 1.57
N GLU A 62 8.47 -9.94 2.69
CA GLU A 62 7.90 -9.76 4.02
C GLU A 62 8.44 -8.48 4.67
N VAL A 63 7.57 -7.69 5.27
CA VAL A 63 7.93 -6.46 5.99
C VAL A 63 7.22 -6.45 7.34
N THR A 64 7.94 -6.04 8.39
CA THR A 64 7.33 -5.75 9.69
C THR A 64 7.28 -4.24 9.88
N SER A 65 6.11 -3.67 10.15
CA SER A 65 5.95 -2.23 10.36
C SER A 65 4.79 -1.88 11.30
N ASP A 66 4.82 -0.65 11.80
CA ASP A 66 3.74 -0.08 12.62
C ASP A 66 2.69 0.59 11.75
N ILE A 67 1.46 0.66 12.28
CA ILE A 67 0.42 1.54 11.76
C ILE A 67 0.12 2.59 12.81
N HIS A 68 0.15 3.85 12.41
CA HIS A 68 -0.34 4.99 13.19
C HIS A 68 -1.46 5.66 12.41
N CYS A 69 -2.70 5.48 12.84
CA CYS A 69 -3.85 5.99 12.12
C CYS A 69 -4.13 7.44 12.53
N VAL A 70 -4.56 8.25 11.57
CA VAL A 70 -5.03 9.63 11.82
C VAL A 70 -6.22 9.69 12.78
N THR A 71 -6.98 8.60 12.93
CA THR A 71 -8.07 8.46 13.92
C THR A 71 -7.58 8.03 15.31
N ARG A 72 -6.29 8.24 15.60
CA ARG A 72 -5.65 8.16 16.93
C ARG A 72 -5.50 6.76 17.54
N TRP A 73 -5.40 5.72 16.71
CA TRP A 73 -4.96 4.40 17.18
C TRP A 73 -3.64 3.99 16.52
N SER A 74 -2.84 3.24 17.27
CA SER A 74 -1.56 2.68 16.80
C SER A 74 -1.49 1.18 17.05
N ARG A 75 -0.93 0.44 16.09
CA ARG A 75 -0.72 -1.00 16.20
C ARG A 75 0.70 -1.33 15.77
N PHE A 76 1.40 -2.12 16.58
CA PHE A 76 2.83 -2.36 16.44
C PHE A 76 3.16 -3.73 15.84
N ASP A 77 4.33 -3.80 15.22
CA ASP A 77 4.97 -5.05 14.76
C ASP A 77 4.08 -5.89 13.84
N ASN A 78 3.35 -5.20 12.95
CA ASN A 78 2.47 -5.85 11.97
C ASN A 78 3.33 -6.49 10.88
N ARG A 79 3.10 -7.77 10.63
CA ARG A 79 3.76 -8.49 9.54
C ARG A 79 2.91 -8.40 8.28
N TRP A 80 3.57 -8.07 7.19
CA TRP A 80 2.98 -7.90 5.87
C TRP A 80 3.71 -8.78 4.87
N GLU A 81 2.98 -9.28 3.88
CA GLU A 81 3.55 -10.03 2.77
C GLU A 81 2.91 -9.56 1.45
N GLY A 82 3.73 -9.30 0.43
CA GLY A 82 3.22 -8.80 -0.84
C GLY A 82 4.32 -8.42 -1.82
N VAL A 83 3.92 -7.84 -2.95
CA VAL A 83 4.85 -7.32 -3.95
C VAL A 83 5.32 -5.94 -3.51
N ALA A 84 6.64 -5.72 -3.50
CA ALA A 84 7.19 -4.42 -3.17
C ALA A 84 6.75 -3.38 -4.22
N VAL A 85 6.23 -2.22 -3.79
CA VAL A 85 5.88 -1.12 -4.70
C VAL A 85 7.09 -0.73 -5.56
N ALA A 86 8.29 -0.70 -4.99
CA ALA A 86 9.53 -0.42 -5.71
C ALA A 86 9.77 -1.39 -6.89
N GLU A 87 9.40 -2.67 -6.76
CA GLU A 87 9.55 -3.66 -7.84
C GLU A 87 8.57 -3.37 -8.98
N ILE A 88 7.34 -2.98 -8.67
CA ILE A 88 6.34 -2.57 -9.67
C ILE A 88 6.83 -1.33 -10.42
N LEU A 89 7.29 -0.30 -9.68
CA LEU A 89 7.81 0.94 -10.27
C LEU A 89 9.05 0.69 -11.15
N ARG A 90 9.94 -0.21 -10.71
CA ARG A 90 11.11 -0.62 -11.49
C ARG A 90 10.71 -1.31 -12.79
N ARG A 91 9.73 -2.23 -12.75
CA ARG A 91 9.22 -2.91 -13.94
C ARG A 91 8.53 -1.96 -14.92
N ALA A 92 7.84 -0.94 -14.42
CA ALA A 92 7.17 0.04 -15.28
C ALA A 92 8.16 1.05 -15.90
N GLY A 93 9.32 1.25 -15.26
CA GLY A 93 10.28 2.28 -15.68
C GLY A 93 9.77 3.68 -15.35
N VAL A 94 9.67 4.03 -14.06
CA VAL A 94 9.20 5.38 -13.67
C VAL A 94 10.11 6.47 -14.22
N ARG A 95 9.50 7.43 -14.91
CA ARG A 95 10.22 8.55 -15.52
C ARG A 95 10.68 9.56 -14.46
N PRO A 96 11.83 10.23 -14.62
CA PRO A 96 12.40 11.12 -13.61
C PRO A 96 11.53 12.33 -13.25
N GLU A 97 10.56 12.68 -14.09
CA GLU A 97 9.58 13.74 -13.87
C GLU A 97 8.50 13.36 -12.85
N ALA A 98 8.33 12.08 -12.52
CA ALA A 98 7.35 11.62 -11.54
C ALA A 98 7.72 12.07 -10.12
N VAL A 99 6.76 12.72 -9.43
CA VAL A 99 6.97 13.24 -8.06
C VAL A 99 6.10 12.58 -7.00
N ALA A 100 5.06 11.85 -7.41
CA ALA A 100 4.14 11.15 -6.52
C ALA A 100 3.47 10.01 -7.25
N VAL A 101 3.09 8.97 -6.51
CA VAL A 101 2.24 7.86 -6.95
C VAL A 101 0.83 8.14 -6.43
N LEU A 102 -0.18 8.15 -7.29
CA LEU A 102 -1.59 8.09 -6.91
C LEU A 102 -2.03 6.63 -6.89
N ALA A 103 -2.42 6.12 -5.73
CA ALA A 103 -2.97 4.79 -5.52
C ALA A 103 -4.49 4.81 -5.63
N HIS A 104 -5.06 3.85 -6.36
CA HIS A 104 -6.51 3.66 -6.48
C HIS A 104 -6.94 2.30 -5.93
N SER A 105 -7.99 2.30 -5.12
CA SER A 105 -8.63 1.10 -4.61
C SER A 105 -9.92 0.80 -5.39
N GLU A 106 -10.34 -0.46 -5.33
CA GLU A 106 -11.73 -0.81 -5.60
C GLU A 106 -12.66 -0.06 -4.63
N GLY A 107 -13.82 0.38 -5.10
CA GLY A 107 -14.71 1.28 -4.34
C GLY A 107 -14.36 2.78 -4.43
N GLY A 108 -13.42 3.15 -5.31
CA GLY A 108 -13.19 4.55 -5.69
C GLY A 108 -12.34 5.37 -4.70
N TYR A 109 -11.88 4.79 -3.60
CA TYR A 109 -10.92 5.44 -2.72
C TYR A 109 -9.59 5.65 -3.43
N THR A 110 -9.00 6.84 -3.24
CA THR A 110 -7.67 7.18 -3.77
C THR A 110 -6.81 7.83 -2.70
N THR A 111 -5.49 7.66 -2.80
CA THR A 111 -4.53 8.35 -1.95
C THR A 111 -3.21 8.52 -2.69
N ASN A 112 -2.41 9.52 -2.35
CA ASN A 112 -1.11 9.74 -2.98
C ASN A 112 0.05 9.52 -2.01
N ILE A 113 1.12 8.90 -2.50
CA ILE A 113 2.38 8.70 -1.79
C ILE A 113 3.43 9.51 -2.52
N ARG A 114 4.19 10.32 -1.79
CA ARG A 114 5.26 11.11 -2.40
C ARG A 114 6.34 10.18 -2.95
N GLY A 115 6.79 10.46 -4.17
CA GLY A 115 7.90 9.74 -4.78
C GLY A 115 9.22 9.99 -4.03
N PRO A 116 10.24 9.16 -4.28
CA PRO A 116 11.55 9.28 -3.65
C PRO A 116 12.27 10.60 -3.98
N SER A 117 11.87 11.29 -5.05
CA SER A 117 12.46 12.55 -5.49
C SER A 117 11.74 13.74 -4.84
N GLY A 118 12.44 14.41 -3.92
CA GLY A 118 11.91 15.53 -3.15
C GLY A 118 11.57 16.83 -3.91
N ARG A 119 11.30 16.81 -5.22
CA ARG A 119 11.10 18.00 -6.06
C ARG A 119 9.65 18.50 -6.10
N ARG A 120 9.46 19.80 -6.41
CA ARG A 120 8.23 20.59 -6.20
C ARG A 120 7.37 20.82 -7.46
N HIS A 121 7.60 20.13 -8.57
CA HIS A 121 6.84 20.34 -9.82
C HIS A 121 5.87 19.19 -10.07
N ALA A 122 4.59 19.51 -10.28
CA ALA A 122 3.47 18.60 -10.15
C ALA A 122 3.09 17.93 -11.48
N LEU A 123 3.54 16.69 -11.69
CA LEU A 123 2.85 15.72 -12.53
C LEU A 123 2.88 14.36 -11.82
N GLY A 124 1.70 13.79 -11.59
CA GLY A 124 1.52 12.57 -10.79
C GLY A 124 1.64 11.32 -11.65
N LEU A 125 2.39 10.33 -11.16
CA LEU A 125 2.30 8.95 -11.61
C LEU A 125 0.98 8.37 -11.07
N GLN A 126 0.20 7.67 -11.90
CA GLN A 126 -1.05 7.04 -11.47
C GLN A 126 -0.88 5.52 -11.47
N ALA A 127 -0.87 4.93 -10.29
CA ALA A 127 -0.84 3.49 -10.14
C ALA A 127 -2.18 3.04 -9.55
N ARG A 128 -2.97 2.27 -10.29
CA ARG A 128 -4.11 1.56 -9.69
C ARG A 128 -3.55 0.37 -8.93
N VAL A 129 -3.03 0.67 -7.73
CA VAL A 129 -2.55 -0.31 -6.77
C VAL A 129 -3.76 -0.88 -6.03
N ILE A 130 -4.39 -1.88 -6.63
CA ILE A 130 -5.22 -2.81 -5.86
C ILE A 130 -4.29 -3.87 -5.28
N THR A 131 -3.48 -3.48 -4.32
CA THR A 131 -3.05 -4.45 -3.32
C THR A 131 -3.39 -3.87 -1.98
N GLY A 132 -4.56 -4.27 -1.47
CA GLY A 132 -4.62 -4.51 -0.05
C GLY A 132 -3.40 -5.38 0.27
N LEU A 133 -2.60 -4.95 1.24
CA LEU A 133 -1.67 -5.85 1.90
C LEU A 133 -2.51 -7.05 2.35
N VAL A 134 -2.50 -8.12 1.56
CA VAL A 134 -3.29 -9.31 1.87
C VAL A 134 -2.56 -9.96 3.02
N ARG A 135 -3.15 -9.87 4.21
CA ARG A 135 -2.81 -10.76 5.32
C ARG A 135 -2.74 -12.17 4.76
N ASN A 136 -1.61 -12.86 4.96
CA ASN A 136 -1.54 -14.29 4.70
C ASN A 136 -2.65 -14.99 5.52
N PRO A 137 -3.70 -15.55 4.89
CA PRO A 137 -4.80 -16.18 5.62
C PRO A 137 -4.36 -17.49 6.30
N LEU A 138 -3.15 -17.99 6.03
CA LEU A 138 -2.60 -19.21 6.66
C LEU A 138 -1.93 -18.95 8.01
N ARG A 139 -1.86 -17.71 8.50
CA ARG A 139 -1.38 -17.43 9.86
C ARG A 139 -2.28 -16.41 10.56
N GLY A 140 -3.05 -16.91 11.54
CA GLY A 140 -3.42 -16.28 12.82
C GLY A 140 -4.07 -14.91 12.80
#